data_AF-A0A7K3DJC6-F1
#
_entry.id   AF-A0A7K3DJC6-F1
#
_cell.length_a   1.000
_cell.length_b   1.000
_cell.length_c   1.000
_cell.angle_alpha   90.00
_cell.angle_beta   90.00
_cell.angle_gamma   90.00
#
_symmetry.space_group_name_H-M   'P 1'
#
loop_
_entity.id
_entity.type
_entity.pdbx_description
1 polymer ?
#
loop_
_entity_poly.entity_id
_entity_poly.type
_entity_poly.pdbx_seq_one_letter_code
_entity_poly.pdbx_strand_id
1 'polypeptide(L)'
;MPHHRPPPPPPAPAPAPAPAAAVAATATALHRLRRRGRLLLLAGLAVLAAATAAFAAAAATDTAVGSGAAGGVVVGAGTHLAAGLFALRDRRRMARALHARPWVRCLAEVTPRPWAGTRVLLRDPATGTLIRLRVPRPLTDLPAENGPLWWCGTATHGGALSRPGGDRPVWARAVNGSA
;
A
#
# COMPACT_ATOMS: atom_id res chain seq x y z
N MET A 1 35.33 -48.88 31.45
CA MET A 1 33.92 -48.52 31.15
C MET A 1 33.91 -47.22 30.38
N PRO A 2 33.56 -47.23 29.09
CA PRO A 2 33.51 -46.01 28.28
C PRO A 2 32.38 -45.11 28.76
N HIS A 3 32.72 -43.87 29.16
CA HIS A 3 31.74 -42.85 29.53
C HIS A 3 30.95 -42.44 28.28
N HIS A 4 29.73 -42.95 28.17
CA HIS A 4 28.79 -42.54 27.13
C HIS A 4 28.35 -41.10 27.42
N ARG A 5 28.95 -40.11 26.74
CA ARG A 5 28.43 -38.74 26.79
C ARG A 5 27.08 -38.72 26.06
N PRO A 6 26.01 -38.20 26.69
CA PRO A 6 24.75 -38.01 25.99
C PRO A 6 24.96 -37.03 24.82
N PRO A 7 24.24 -37.23 23.70
CA PRO A 7 24.35 -36.33 22.55
C PRO A 7 23.94 -34.90 22.97
N PRO A 8 24.61 -33.87 22.43
CA PRO A 8 24.24 -32.49 22.73
C PRO A 8 22.79 -32.24 22.31
N PRO A 9 22.04 -31.41 23.08
CA PRO A 9 20.68 -31.07 22.72
C PRO A 9 20.65 -30.40 21.34
N PRO A 10 19.60 -30.61 20.54
CA PRO A 10 19.47 -29.96 19.24
C PRO A 10 19.55 -28.44 19.41
N PRO A 11 20.19 -27.72 18.47
CA PRO A 11 20.29 -26.27 18.54
C PRO A 11 18.89 -25.66 18.60
N ALA A 12 18.72 -24.66 19.47
CA ALA A 12 17.46 -23.95 19.57
C ALA A 12 17.07 -23.35 18.21
N PRO A 13 15.79 -23.42 17.80
CA PRO A 13 15.35 -22.83 16.56
C PRO A 13 15.67 -21.33 16.56
N ALA A 14 16.23 -20.84 15.45
CA ALA A 14 16.53 -19.42 15.31
C ALA A 14 15.25 -18.59 15.52
N PRO A 15 15.35 -17.43 16.19
CA PRO A 15 14.21 -16.57 16.42
C PRO A 15 13.58 -16.16 15.08
N ALA A 16 12.24 -16.23 15.01
CA ALA A 16 11.52 -15.84 13.81
C ALA A 16 11.82 -14.37 13.46
N PRO A 17 11.98 -14.04 12.17
CA PRO A 17 12.27 -12.68 11.75
C PRO A 17 11.12 -11.74 12.15
N ALA A 18 11.49 -10.58 12.69
CA ALA A 18 10.52 -9.57 13.13
C ALA A 18 9.65 -9.07 11.96
N PRO A 19 8.37 -8.77 12.20
CA PRO A 19 7.48 -8.26 11.16
C PRO A 19 7.98 -6.91 10.63
N ALA A 20 7.71 -6.63 9.36
CA ALA A 20 8.13 -5.40 8.68
C ALA A 20 7.65 -4.13 9.40
N ALA A 21 6.46 -4.19 10.03
CA ALA A 21 5.91 -3.10 10.82
C ALA A 21 6.69 -2.78 12.11
N ALA A 22 7.55 -3.69 12.59
CA ALA A 22 8.42 -3.43 13.74
C ALA A 22 9.60 -2.50 13.40
N VAL A 23 9.91 -2.31 12.11
CA VAL A 23 10.92 -1.33 11.67
C VAL A 23 10.36 0.07 11.91
N ALA A 24 11.06 0.88 12.73
CA ALA A 24 10.60 2.19 13.18
C ALA A 24 10.25 3.14 12.01
N ALA A 25 11.05 3.14 10.93
CA ALA A 25 10.77 3.92 9.73
C ALA A 25 9.47 3.49 9.04
N THR A 26 9.21 2.18 8.95
CA THR A 26 7.97 1.61 8.41
C THR A 26 6.76 1.97 9.27
N ALA A 27 6.87 1.84 10.59
CA ALA A 27 5.81 2.22 11.53
C ALA A 27 5.43 3.71 11.39
N THR A 28 6.45 4.58 11.34
CA THR A 28 6.27 6.03 11.17
C THR A 28 5.60 6.35 9.82
N ALA A 29 6.04 5.72 8.74
CA ALA A 29 5.46 5.92 7.43
C ALA A 29 4.01 5.42 7.36
N LEU A 30 3.69 4.28 7.97
CA LEU A 30 2.32 3.78 8.10
C LEU A 30 1.42 4.75 8.88
N HIS A 31 1.93 5.34 9.98
CA HIS A 31 1.19 6.34 10.74
C HIS A 31 0.84 7.57 9.88
N ARG A 32 1.83 8.12 9.15
CA ARG A 32 1.60 9.24 8.22
C ARG A 32 0.58 8.91 7.14
N LEU A 33 0.66 7.72 6.54
CA LEU A 33 -0.27 7.28 5.49
C LEU A 33 -1.69 7.12 6.03
N ARG A 34 -1.86 6.55 7.23
CA ARG A 34 -3.16 6.44 7.91
C ARG A 34 -3.74 7.82 8.22
N ARG A 35 -2.93 8.76 8.74
CA ARG A 35 -3.35 10.14 9.03
C ARG A 35 -3.82 10.85 7.76
N ARG A 36 -3.04 10.80 6.68
CA ARG A 36 -3.43 11.40 5.38
C ARG A 36 -4.70 10.79 4.80
N GLY A 37 -4.89 9.48 4.97
CA GLY A 37 -6.12 8.80 4.56
C GLY A 37 -7.36 9.22 5.33
N ARG A 38 -7.24 9.38 6.65
CA ARG A 38 -8.32 9.93 7.50
C ARG A 38 -8.66 11.36 7.10
N LEU A 39 -7.67 12.21 6.86
CA LEU A 39 -7.90 13.60 6.43
C LEU A 39 -8.66 13.68 5.09
N LEU A 40 -8.29 12.86 4.10
CA LEU A 40 -8.99 12.82 2.82
C LEU A 40 -10.43 12.32 2.96
N LEU A 41 -10.68 11.32 3.81
CA LEU A 41 -12.03 10.85 4.09
C LEU A 41 -12.88 11.94 4.75
N LEU A 42 -12.34 12.60 5.79
CA LEU A 42 -13.04 13.68 6.49
C LEU A 42 -13.33 14.87 5.56
N ALA A 43 -12.38 15.23 4.69
CA ALA A 43 -12.59 16.28 3.68
C ALA A 43 -13.72 15.89 2.71
N GLY A 44 -13.73 14.65 2.20
CA GLY A 44 -14.81 14.16 1.34
C GLY A 44 -16.18 14.16 2.02
N LEU A 45 -16.24 13.76 3.30
CA LEU A 45 -17.46 13.81 4.11
C LEU A 45 -17.93 15.25 4.35
N ALA A 46 -17.02 16.18 4.64
CA ALA A 46 -17.35 17.59 4.83
C ALA A 46 -17.91 18.22 3.56
N VAL A 47 -17.31 17.93 2.40
CA VAL A 47 -17.82 18.40 1.09
C VAL A 47 -19.21 17.82 0.80
N LEU A 48 -19.43 16.54 1.10
CA LEU A 48 -20.74 15.90 0.94
C LEU A 48 -21.81 16.52 1.87
N ALA A 49 -21.44 16.83 3.12
CA ALA A 49 -22.32 17.49 4.08
C ALA A 49 -22.68 18.92 3.64
N ALA A 50 -21.70 19.69 3.15
CA ALA A 50 -21.95 21.04 2.64
C ALA A 50 -22.84 21.03 1.39
N ALA A 51 -22.62 20.08 0.47
CA ALA A 51 -23.43 19.87 -0.71
C ALA A 51 -24.90 19.56 -0.38
N THR A 52 -25.11 18.64 0.57
CA THR A 52 -26.46 18.23 0.99
C THR A 52 -27.18 19.38 1.72
N ALA A 53 -26.49 20.15 2.55
CA ALA A 53 -27.05 21.33 3.20
C ALA A 53 -27.44 22.42 2.19
N ALA A 54 -26.58 22.70 1.20
CA ALA A 54 -26.87 23.68 0.15
C ALA A 54 -28.07 23.27 -0.71
N PHE A 55 -28.18 21.98 -1.05
CA PHE A 55 -29.33 21.46 -1.78
C PHE A 55 -30.64 21.58 -0.98
N ALA A 56 -30.61 21.25 0.31
CA ALA A 56 -31.76 21.38 1.20
C ALA A 56 -32.20 22.84 1.35
N ALA A 57 -31.26 23.78 1.48
CA ALA A 57 -31.54 25.21 1.55
C ALA A 57 -32.18 25.73 0.26
N ALA A 58 -31.64 25.33 -0.91
CA ALA A 58 -32.19 25.72 -2.21
C ALA A 58 -33.61 25.18 -2.47
N ALA A 59 -33.90 23.96 -1.99
CA ALA A 59 -35.23 23.37 -2.07
C ALA A 59 -36.25 24.11 -1.19
N ALA A 60 -35.81 24.67 -0.06
CA ALA A 60 -36.68 25.43 0.85
C ALA A 60 -37.04 26.83 0.34
N THR A 61 -36.23 27.40 -0.56
CA THR A 61 -36.41 28.76 -1.08
C THR A 61 -37.17 28.83 -2.41
N ASP A 62 -37.70 27.70 -2.92
CA ASP A 62 -38.35 27.57 -4.24
C ASP A 62 -37.50 28.13 -5.41
N THR A 63 -36.20 28.27 -5.16
CA THR A 63 -35.24 28.65 -6.18
C THR A 63 -35.04 27.43 -7.07
N ALA A 64 -35.49 27.52 -8.32
CA ALA A 64 -35.21 26.54 -9.37
C ALA A 64 -33.71 26.51 -9.71
N VAL A 65 -32.88 26.13 -8.75
CA VAL A 65 -31.47 25.84 -8.96
C VAL A 65 -31.44 24.60 -9.83
N GLY A 66 -31.14 24.82 -11.11
CA GLY A 66 -31.25 23.82 -12.16
C GLY A 66 -30.63 22.47 -11.77
N SER A 67 -31.39 21.41 -12.01
CA SER A 67 -31.06 20.00 -11.75
C SER A 67 -29.63 19.58 -12.15
N GLY A 68 -29.03 20.26 -13.14
CA GLY A 68 -27.65 20.03 -13.57
C GLY A 68 -26.57 20.38 -12.52
N ALA A 69 -26.74 21.46 -11.75
CA ALA A 69 -25.74 21.87 -10.74
C ALA A 69 -25.74 20.94 -9.53
N ALA A 70 -26.93 20.53 -9.08
CA ALA A 70 -27.09 19.54 -8.01
C ALA A 70 -26.50 18.17 -8.41
N GLY A 71 -26.71 17.73 -9.66
CA GLY A 71 -26.12 16.49 -10.17
C GLY A 71 -24.58 16.51 -10.18
N GLY A 72 -23.97 17.62 -10.61
CA GLY A 72 -22.51 17.77 -10.64
C GLY A 72 -21.86 17.67 -9.25
N VAL A 73 -22.49 18.29 -8.24
CA VAL A 73 -21.98 18.25 -6.85
C VAL A 73 -22.08 16.84 -6.25
N VAL A 74 -23.18 16.12 -6.49
CA VAL A 74 -23.35 14.74 -6.01
C VAL A 74 -22.32 13.79 -6.65
N VAL A 75 -22.11 13.89 -7.97
CA VAL A 75 -21.09 13.11 -8.67
C VAL A 75 -19.68 13.45 -8.17
N GLY A 76 -19.38 14.75 -7.97
CA GLY A 76 -18.12 15.23 -7.41
C GLY A 76 -17.86 14.70 -6.00
N ALA A 77 -18.85 14.76 -5.11
CA ALA A 77 -18.72 14.25 -3.74
C ALA A 77 -18.58 12.72 -3.72
N GLY A 78 -19.36 12.01 -4.55
CA GLY A 78 -19.28 10.55 -4.71
C GLY A 78 -17.90 10.08 -5.18
N THR A 79 -17.30 10.77 -6.15
CA THR A 79 -15.95 10.43 -6.65
C THR A 79 -14.86 10.66 -5.59
N HIS A 80 -14.93 11.76 -4.82
CA HIS A 80 -13.99 12.00 -3.72
C HIS A 80 -14.13 10.95 -2.61
N LEU A 81 -15.36 10.58 -2.25
CA LEU A 81 -15.62 9.56 -1.25
C LEU A 81 -15.13 8.17 -1.71
N ALA A 82 -15.39 7.80 -2.96
CA ALA A 82 -14.90 6.56 -3.55
C ALA A 82 -13.36 6.51 -3.59
N ALA A 83 -12.70 7.60 -4.00
CA ALA A 83 -11.24 7.70 -3.99
C ALA A 83 -10.67 7.59 -2.56
N GLY A 84 -11.31 8.23 -1.58
CA GLY A 84 -10.95 8.14 -0.16
C GLY A 84 -11.06 6.72 0.38
N LEU A 85 -12.17 6.03 0.10
CA LEU A 85 -12.40 4.63 0.50
C LEU A 85 -11.39 3.68 -0.15
N PHE A 86 -11.14 3.84 -1.45
CA PHE A 86 -10.16 3.01 -2.17
C PHE A 86 -8.76 3.18 -1.59
N ALA A 87 -8.35 4.42 -1.33
CA ALA A 87 -7.06 4.71 -0.71
C ALA A 87 -6.95 4.15 0.72
N LEU A 88 -8.04 4.14 1.49
CA LEU A 88 -8.08 3.50 2.81
C LEU A 88 -7.97 1.97 2.72
N ARG A 89 -8.66 1.35 1.76
CA ARG A 89 -8.60 -0.11 1.53
C ARG A 89 -7.18 -0.54 1.19
N ASP A 90 -6.51 0.16 0.26
CA ASP A 90 -5.13 -0.16 -0.12
C ASP A 90 -4.16 0.04 1.06
N ARG A 91 -4.31 1.10 1.86
CA ARG A 91 -3.51 1.31 3.08
C ARG A 91 -3.75 0.24 4.14
N ARG A 92 -4.98 -0.25 4.30
CA ARG A 92 -5.30 -1.35 5.23
C ARG A 92 -4.70 -2.67 4.75
N ARG A 93 -4.70 -2.93 3.45
CA ARG A 93 -4.04 -4.11 2.86
C ARG A 93 -2.53 -4.05 3.10
N MET A 94 -1.91 -2.91 2.82
CA MET A 94 -0.50 -2.67 3.08
C MET A 94 -0.14 -2.83 4.56
N ALA A 95 -0.90 -2.23 5.46
CA ALA A 95 -0.67 -2.40 6.90
C ALA A 95 -0.76 -3.87 7.33
N ARG A 96 -1.78 -4.60 6.86
CA ARG A 96 -1.92 -6.03 7.18
C ARG A 96 -0.73 -6.85 6.68
N ALA A 97 -0.28 -6.61 5.45
CA ALA A 97 0.91 -7.27 4.92
C ALA A 97 2.15 -7.00 5.80
N LEU A 98 2.38 -5.74 6.16
CA LEU A 98 3.54 -5.31 6.96
C LEU A 98 3.52 -5.85 8.40
N HIS A 99 2.33 -6.05 8.99
CA HIS A 99 2.22 -6.68 10.30
C HIS A 99 2.38 -8.20 10.24
N ALA A 100 2.05 -8.83 9.10
CA ALA A 100 2.04 -10.27 8.97
C ALA A 100 3.38 -10.88 8.53
N ARG A 101 4.27 -10.10 7.89
CA ARG A 101 5.48 -10.63 7.25
C ARG A 101 6.68 -9.73 7.50
N PRO A 102 7.89 -10.31 7.57
CA PRO A 102 9.13 -9.54 7.60
C PRO A 102 9.40 -8.88 6.25
N TRP A 103 10.28 -7.88 6.25
CA TRP A 103 10.86 -7.38 5.01
C TRP A 103 11.83 -8.41 4.43
N VAL A 104 11.72 -8.66 3.12
CA VAL A 104 12.65 -9.47 2.36
C VAL A 104 13.40 -8.56 1.40
N ARG A 105 14.74 -8.65 1.39
CA ARG A 105 15.57 -7.91 0.43
C ARG A 105 15.58 -8.65 -0.90
N CYS A 106 15.01 -8.05 -1.93
CA CYS A 106 14.96 -8.60 -3.29
C CYS A 106 15.79 -7.73 -4.23
N LEU A 107 16.36 -8.33 -5.28
CA LEU A 107 16.85 -7.55 -6.42
C LEU A 107 15.67 -7.15 -7.28
N ALA A 108 15.60 -5.87 -7.64
CA ALA A 108 14.50 -5.30 -8.39
C ALA A 108 14.98 -4.73 -9.72
N GLU A 109 14.22 -5.01 -10.77
CA GLU A 109 14.27 -4.30 -12.04
C GLU A 109 13.04 -3.40 -12.16
N VAL A 110 13.26 -2.11 -12.43
CA VAL A 110 12.21 -1.08 -12.39
C VAL A 110 12.05 -0.48 -13.78
N THR A 111 10.87 -0.67 -14.37
CA THR A 111 10.54 -0.11 -15.69
C THR A 111 9.44 0.93 -15.53
N PRO A 112 9.76 2.24 -15.57
CA PRO A 112 8.75 3.28 -15.56
C PRO A 112 7.91 3.23 -16.85
N ARG A 113 6.61 3.52 -16.75
CA ARG A 113 5.74 3.73 -17.92
C ARG A 113 4.95 5.02 -17.75
N PRO A 114 5.09 6.00 -18.67
CA PRO A 114 4.58 7.36 -18.49
C PRO A 114 3.06 7.46 -18.27
N TRP A 115 2.29 6.44 -18.66
CA TRP A 115 0.81 6.44 -18.54
C TRP A 115 0.23 5.24 -17.79
N ALA A 116 1.06 4.23 -17.48
CA ALA A 116 0.61 2.96 -16.92
C ALA A 116 1.11 2.70 -15.49
N GLY A 117 1.88 3.63 -14.92
CA GLY A 117 2.58 3.49 -13.64
C GLY A 117 3.94 2.81 -13.82
N THR A 118 4.48 2.23 -12.75
CA THR A 118 5.79 1.58 -12.78
C THR A 118 5.64 0.06 -12.70
N ARG A 119 6.31 -0.67 -13.59
CA ARG A 119 6.46 -2.14 -13.47
C ARG A 119 7.71 -2.44 -12.66
N VAL A 120 7.60 -3.38 -11.73
CA VAL A 120 8.70 -3.82 -10.89
C VAL A 120 8.78 -5.33 -10.98
N LEU A 121 9.93 -5.85 -11.37
CA LEU A 121 10.24 -7.27 -11.34
C LEU A 121 11.16 -7.53 -10.16
N LEU A 122 10.71 -8.33 -9.19
CA LEU A 122 11.54 -8.73 -8.07
C LEU A 122 12.07 -10.14 -8.29
N ARG A 123 13.33 -10.37 -7.93
CA ARG A 123 13.88 -11.71 -7.77
C ARG A 123 13.90 -12.06 -6.28
N ASP A 124 13.13 -13.07 -5.90
CA ASP A 124 13.15 -13.62 -4.54
C ASP A 124 14.55 -14.21 -4.25
N PRO A 125 15.25 -13.75 -3.20
CA PRO A 125 16.58 -14.25 -2.89
C PRO A 125 16.59 -15.73 -2.44
N ALA A 126 15.49 -16.23 -1.87
CA ALA A 126 15.43 -17.59 -1.32
C ALA A 126 15.13 -18.62 -2.41
N THR A 127 14.25 -18.27 -3.35
CA THR A 127 13.76 -19.22 -4.38
C THR A 127 14.24 -18.89 -5.79
N GLY A 128 14.83 -17.71 -6.02
CA GLY A 128 15.18 -17.21 -7.35
C GLY A 128 13.96 -16.83 -8.21
N THR A 129 12.74 -16.98 -7.67
CA THR A 129 11.50 -16.79 -8.42
C THR A 129 11.30 -15.31 -8.76
N LEU A 130 10.85 -15.06 -9.99
CA LEU A 130 10.52 -13.73 -10.46
C LEU A 130 9.09 -13.35 -10.11
N ILE A 131 8.92 -12.22 -9.42
CA ILE A 131 7.64 -11.70 -8.98
C ILE A 131 7.36 -10.42 -9.74
N ARG A 132 6.30 -10.44 -10.56
CA ARG A 132 5.88 -9.31 -11.39
C ARG A 132 4.89 -8.43 -10.64
N LEU A 133 5.26 -7.18 -10.46
CA LEU A 133 4.47 -6.20 -9.73
C LEU A 133 4.21 -4.96 -10.59
N ARG A 134 3.04 -4.35 -10.35
CA ARG A 134 2.68 -3.04 -10.90
C ARG A 134 2.40 -2.08 -9.77
N VAL A 135 3.00 -0.91 -9.86
CA VAL A 135 2.70 0.20 -8.98
C VAL A 135 1.91 1.26 -9.76
N PRO A 136 0.68 1.59 -9.32
CA PRO A 136 -0.23 2.41 -10.11
C PRO A 136 0.19 3.88 -10.22
N ARG A 137 1.18 4.32 -9.45
CA ARG A 137 1.74 5.68 -9.53
C ARG A 137 3.21 5.64 -9.92
N PRO A 138 3.68 6.60 -10.73
CA PRO A 138 5.09 6.73 -11.03
C PRO A 138 5.88 6.80 -9.73
N LEU A 139 6.95 6.02 -9.72
CA LEU A 139 7.76 5.71 -8.55
C LEU A 139 8.87 6.77 -8.45
N THR A 140 8.51 8.03 -8.24
CA THR A 140 9.50 9.12 -8.10
C THR A 140 10.36 8.97 -6.86
N ASP A 141 9.89 8.22 -5.86
CA ASP A 141 10.52 8.07 -4.54
C ASP A 141 11.32 6.77 -4.37
N LEU A 142 11.31 5.87 -5.34
CA LEU A 142 12.13 4.64 -5.34
C LEU A 142 13.38 4.89 -6.20
N PRO A 143 14.49 4.15 -6.03
CA PRO A 143 15.69 4.42 -6.81
C PRO A 143 15.34 4.31 -8.29
N ALA A 144 15.81 5.28 -9.08
CA ALA A 144 15.58 5.32 -10.53
C ALA A 144 16.26 4.15 -11.27
N GLU A 145 17.12 3.43 -10.56
CA GLU A 145 18.02 2.42 -11.07
C GLU A 145 17.67 1.03 -10.49
N ASN A 146 17.96 0.00 -11.27
CA ASN A 146 17.84 -1.39 -10.84
C ASN A 146 18.67 -1.60 -9.57
N GLY A 147 18.12 -2.29 -8.57
CA GLY A 147 18.79 -2.37 -7.28
C GLY A 147 18.01 -3.09 -6.19
N PRO A 148 18.59 -3.17 -4.98
CA PRO A 148 17.95 -3.85 -3.87
C PRO A 148 16.72 -3.08 -3.40
N LEU A 149 15.57 -3.76 -3.37
CA LEU A 149 14.34 -3.28 -2.74
C LEU A 149 13.93 -4.20 -1.60
N TRP A 150 13.26 -3.62 -0.61
CA TRP A 150 12.58 -4.40 0.41
C TRP A 150 11.15 -4.67 -0.03
N TRP A 151 10.76 -5.94 0.04
CA TRP A 151 9.44 -6.41 -0.33
C TRP A 151 8.79 -7.16 0.83
N CYS A 152 7.48 -6.93 0.99
CA CYS A 152 6.67 -7.59 1.99
C CYS A 152 5.28 -7.89 1.37
N GLY A 153 5.06 -9.14 0.95
CA GLY A 153 3.81 -9.53 0.31
C GLY A 153 3.79 -10.97 -0.18
N THR A 154 2.90 -11.26 -1.14
CA THR A 154 2.86 -12.53 -1.88
C THR A 154 2.92 -12.26 -3.38
N ALA A 155 3.43 -13.24 -4.13
CA ALA A 155 3.47 -13.15 -5.60
C ALA A 155 2.07 -13.01 -6.22
N THR A 156 1.04 -13.54 -5.55
CA THR A 156 -0.36 -13.59 -6.03
C THR A 156 -1.18 -12.34 -5.71
N HIS A 157 -0.95 -11.70 -4.55
CA HIS A 157 -1.75 -10.55 -4.09
C HIS A 157 -1.01 -9.22 -4.21
N GLY A 158 0.31 -9.27 -4.46
CA GLY A 158 1.19 -8.14 -4.37
C GLY A 158 1.66 -7.90 -2.94
N GLY A 159 2.14 -6.69 -2.67
CA GLY A 159 2.77 -6.37 -1.39
C GLY A 159 3.20 -4.93 -1.25
N ALA A 160 3.79 -4.62 -0.11
CA ALA A 160 4.51 -3.37 0.09
C ALA A 160 5.90 -3.47 -0.53
N LEU A 161 6.34 -2.39 -1.17
CA LEU A 161 7.70 -2.15 -1.62
C LEU A 161 8.29 -0.95 -0.89
N SER A 162 9.57 -0.99 -0.61
CA SER A 162 10.30 0.09 0.04
C SER A 162 11.76 0.07 -0.39
N ARG A 163 12.43 1.21 -0.24
CA ARG A 163 13.89 1.22 -0.18
C ARG A 163 14.38 0.42 1.04
N PRO A 164 15.63 -0.06 1.03
CA PRO A 164 16.24 -0.61 2.23
C PRO A 164 16.11 0.37 3.41
N GLY A 165 15.67 -0.12 4.56
CA GLY A 165 15.33 0.70 5.72
C GLY A 165 13.82 0.88 5.95
N GLY A 166 12.98 0.53 4.98
CA GLY A 166 11.52 0.44 5.20
C GLY A 166 10.79 1.79 5.19
N ASP A 167 11.40 2.85 4.66
CA ASP A 167 10.81 4.17 4.54
C ASP A 167 9.89 4.29 3.31
N ARG A 168 8.84 5.13 3.43
CA ARG A 168 7.87 5.41 2.36
C ARG A 168 7.37 4.15 1.62
N PRO A 169 6.80 3.16 2.31
CA PRO A 169 6.31 1.95 1.67
C PRO A 169 5.20 2.28 0.65
N VAL A 170 5.31 1.69 -0.53
CA VAL A 170 4.34 1.83 -1.61
C VAL A 170 3.67 0.48 -1.87
N TRP A 171 2.35 0.49 -2.07
CA TRP A 171 1.62 -0.72 -2.40
C TRP A 171 1.79 -1.07 -3.88
N ALA A 172 2.26 -2.29 -4.15
CA ALA A 172 2.42 -2.86 -5.47
C ALA A 172 1.44 -4.03 -5.63
N ARG A 173 0.79 -4.12 -6.79
CA ARG A 173 -0.16 -5.18 -7.12
C ARG A 173 0.53 -6.26 -7.93
N ALA A 174 0.20 -7.51 -7.66
CA ALA A 174 0.59 -8.62 -8.53
C ALA A 174 0.07 -8.40 -9.94
N VAL A 175 0.91 -8.71 -10.93
CA VAL A 175 0.51 -8.77 -12.33
C VAL A 175 0.40 -10.25 -12.68
N ASN A 176 -0.82 -10.75 -12.77
CA ASN A 176 -1.06 -12.11 -13.24
C ASN A 176 -0.96 -12.09 -14.77
N GLY A 177 0.05 -12.79 -15.31
CA GLY A 177 0.30 -12.91 -16.75
C GLY A 177 1.64 -13.60 -16.99
N SER A 178 1.59 -14.75 -17.68
CA SER A 178 2.73 -15.55 -18.13
C SER A 178 3.71 -14.71 -18.96
N ALA A 179 5.00 -15.09 -18.90
CA ALA A 179 5.96 -14.69 -19.92
C ALA A 179 5.55 -15.34 -21.24
#